data_AF-A0A170NK09-F1
#
_entry.id   AF-A0A170NK09-F1
#
_cell.length_a   1.000
_cell.length_b   1.000
_cell.length_c   1.000
_cell.angle_alpha   90.00
_cell.angle_beta   90.00
_cell.angle_gamma   90.00
#
_symmetry.space_group_name_H-M   'P 1'
#
loop_
_entity.id
_entity.type
_entity.pdbx_description
1 polymer ?
#
loop_
_entity_poly.entity_id
_entity_poly.type
_entity_poly.pdbx_seq_one_letter_code
_entity_poly.pdbx_strand_id
1 'polypeptide(L)'
;MHIEDGILSPQAWGTWYVVSAMFIVPGIKEIKRRVKENLYYKPFLAMMGVAVFVISCMHFPVPVTGSCSHPCGTPLAAIVVGPLATAVISAIGLFFQAIFLGHGGITTIGANDFSMGIAGGISGYFCWKVLRHFKSPIWLAAGVAGFIGDIVTYLVAALELAISLHGHIPIVKQWMIFFAGFGPTQIPLAIGEAVFTAVILQVMVSRRPDLMPDVLGRKYKEAR
;
A
#
# COMPACT_ATOMS: atom_id res chain seq x y z
N MET A 1 2.75 1.60 9.60
CA MET A 1 2.31 2.27 10.85
C MET A 1 1.32 3.36 10.52
N HIS A 2 0.16 3.38 11.18
CA HIS A 2 -0.84 4.42 11.01
C HIS A 2 -0.49 5.61 11.88
N ILE A 3 -0.72 6.81 11.38
CA ILE A 3 -0.73 8.03 12.17
C ILE A 3 -2.08 8.08 12.91
N GLU A 4 -2.04 8.17 14.24
CA GLU A 4 -3.21 8.18 15.11
C GLU A 4 -3.89 9.57 15.12
N ASP A 5 -5.21 9.58 15.41
CA ASP A 5 -5.95 10.83 15.55
C ASP A 5 -5.37 11.73 16.65
N GLY A 6 -5.33 13.04 16.38
CA GLY A 6 -4.78 14.04 17.29
C GLY A 6 -3.28 14.30 17.17
N ILE A 7 -2.55 13.51 16.35
CA ILE A 7 -1.12 13.78 16.07
C ILE A 7 -0.95 14.92 15.05
N LEU A 8 -1.79 14.96 14.00
CA LEU A 8 -1.72 15.96 12.96
C LEU A 8 -2.48 17.23 13.34
N SER A 9 -1.92 18.40 13.02
CA SER A 9 -2.62 19.67 13.17
C SER A 9 -3.82 19.78 12.23
N PRO A 10 -4.84 20.61 12.54
CA PRO A 10 -5.99 20.83 11.69
C PRO A 10 -5.67 21.17 10.24
N GLN A 11 -4.64 21.99 10.05
CA GLN A 11 -4.15 22.40 8.75
C GLN A 11 -3.49 21.21 8.03
N ALA A 12 -2.65 20.44 8.73
CA ALA A 12 -1.95 19.30 8.14
C ALA A 12 -2.92 18.22 7.65
N TRP A 13 -3.89 17.79 8.47
CA TRP A 13 -4.81 16.75 8.03
C TRP A 13 -5.69 17.20 6.86
N GLY A 14 -6.15 18.46 6.84
CA GLY A 14 -6.88 19.04 5.71
C GLY A 14 -6.05 19.01 4.41
N THR A 15 -4.76 19.35 4.49
CA THR A 15 -3.87 19.29 3.31
C THR A 15 -3.69 17.87 2.78
N TRP A 16 -3.50 16.89 3.66
CA TRP A 16 -3.32 15.49 3.25
C TRP A 16 -4.57 14.91 2.59
N TYR A 17 -5.76 15.29 3.05
CA TYR A 17 -7.00 14.93 2.35
C TYR A 17 -7.06 15.48 0.93
N VAL A 18 -6.69 16.75 0.73
CA VAL A 18 -6.65 17.36 -0.60
C VAL A 18 -5.63 16.66 -1.48
N VAL A 19 -4.44 16.38 -0.94
CA VAL A 19 -3.37 15.70 -1.68
C VAL A 19 -3.79 14.29 -2.08
N SER A 20 -4.34 13.49 -1.17
CA SER A 20 -4.82 12.13 -1.47
C SER A 20 -6.01 12.13 -2.43
N ALA A 21 -6.90 13.11 -2.33
CA ALA A 21 -8.02 13.27 -3.27
C ALA A 21 -7.55 13.42 -4.72
N MET A 22 -6.37 14.00 -4.98
CA MET A 22 -5.81 14.10 -6.33
C MET A 22 -5.52 12.73 -6.97
N PHE A 23 -5.34 11.67 -6.18
CA PHE A 23 -5.11 10.31 -6.66
C PHE A 23 -6.38 9.45 -6.59
N ILE A 24 -7.15 9.60 -5.50
CA ILE A 24 -8.41 8.88 -5.29
C ILE A 24 -9.44 9.24 -6.37
N VAL A 25 -9.60 10.52 -6.72
CA VAL A 25 -10.62 10.95 -7.70
C VAL A 25 -10.36 10.34 -9.10
N PRO A 26 -9.14 10.39 -9.67
CA PRO A 26 -8.81 9.62 -10.86
C PRO A 26 -9.01 8.11 -10.69
N GLY A 27 -8.66 7.54 -9.53
CA GLY A 27 -8.89 6.12 -9.24
C GLY A 27 -10.37 5.73 -9.30
N ILE A 28 -11.26 6.54 -8.75
CA ILE A 28 -12.72 6.32 -8.84
C ILE A 28 -13.18 6.37 -10.30
N LYS A 29 -12.68 7.33 -11.09
CA LYS A 29 -13.01 7.44 -12.52
C LYS A 29 -12.52 6.21 -13.30
N GLU A 30 -11.30 5.75 -13.01
CA GLU A 30 -10.73 4.54 -13.61
C GLU A 30 -11.54 3.30 -13.26
N ILE A 31 -11.89 3.11 -11.99
CA ILE A 31 -12.74 2.00 -11.54
C ILE A 31 -14.08 2.05 -12.29
N LYS A 32 -14.76 3.20 -12.34
CA LYS A 32 -16.03 3.35 -13.07
C LYS A 32 -15.90 2.97 -14.54
N ARG A 33 -14.79 3.35 -15.21
CA ARG A 33 -14.53 2.97 -16.60
C ARG A 33 -14.34 1.46 -16.74
N ARG A 34 -13.46 0.86 -15.95
CA ARG A 34 -13.18 -0.59 -15.99
C ARG A 34 -14.40 -1.45 -15.67
N VAL A 35 -15.26 -1.01 -14.75
CA VAL A 35 -16.53 -1.69 -14.42
C VAL A 35 -17.51 -1.65 -15.60
N LYS A 36 -17.54 -0.58 -16.39
CA LYS A 36 -18.36 -0.51 -17.61
C LYS A 36 -17.84 -1.42 -18.72
N GLU A 37 -16.52 -1.59 -18.81
CA GLU A 37 -15.88 -2.46 -19.79
C GLU A 37 -15.97 -3.94 -19.42
N ASN A 38 -15.90 -4.26 -18.13
CA ASN A 38 -15.96 -5.63 -17.63
C ASN A 38 -16.75 -5.70 -16.31
N LEU A 39 -17.94 -6.30 -16.36
CA LEU A 39 -18.80 -6.46 -15.18
C LEU A 39 -18.17 -7.31 -14.07
N TYR A 40 -17.25 -8.22 -14.41
CA TYR A 40 -16.53 -9.04 -13.42
C TYR A 40 -15.45 -8.26 -12.66
N TYR A 41 -15.06 -7.08 -13.13
CA TYR A 41 -14.05 -6.25 -12.46
C TYR A 41 -14.51 -5.75 -11.09
N LYS A 42 -15.80 -5.39 -10.94
CA LYS A 42 -16.33 -4.87 -9.67
C LYS A 42 -16.27 -5.91 -8.54
N PRO A 43 -16.80 -7.15 -8.71
CA PRO A 43 -16.64 -8.20 -7.71
C PRO A 43 -15.17 -8.54 -7.43
N PHE A 44 -14.32 -8.58 -8.46
CA PHE A 44 -12.90 -8.87 -8.29
C PHE A 44 -12.18 -7.80 -7.45
N LEU A 45 -12.42 -6.53 -7.75
CA LEU A 45 -11.88 -5.41 -6.97
C LEU A 45 -12.35 -5.45 -5.51
N ALA A 46 -13.62 -5.78 -5.28
CA ALA A 46 -14.16 -5.93 -3.92
C ALA A 46 -13.49 -7.08 -3.17
N MET A 47 -13.30 -8.25 -3.81
CA MET A 47 -12.57 -9.37 -3.21
C MET A 47 -11.13 -8.99 -2.86
N MET A 48 -10.44 -8.26 -3.74
CA MET A 48 -9.09 -7.76 -3.46
C MET A 48 -9.08 -6.77 -2.29
N GLY A 49 -10.03 -5.84 -2.21
CA GLY A 49 -10.16 -4.92 -1.09
C GLY A 49 -10.40 -5.64 0.24
N VAL A 50 -11.30 -6.64 0.26
CA VAL A 50 -11.53 -7.47 1.45
C VAL A 50 -10.30 -8.27 1.81
N ALA A 51 -9.59 -8.87 0.84
CA ALA A 51 -8.39 -9.63 1.10
C ALA A 51 -7.31 -8.75 1.76
N VAL A 52 -7.02 -7.58 1.17
CA VAL A 52 -6.05 -6.62 1.73
C VAL A 52 -6.44 -6.18 3.13
N PHE A 53 -7.71 -5.85 3.35
CA PHE A 53 -8.21 -5.47 4.67
C PHE A 53 -8.04 -6.61 5.69
N VAL A 54 -8.48 -7.84 5.38
CA VAL A 54 -8.36 -8.99 6.29
C VAL A 54 -6.90 -9.30 6.62
N ILE A 55 -6.03 -9.25 5.62
CA ILE A 55 -4.58 -9.47 5.80
C ILE A 55 -4.00 -8.38 6.72
N SER A 56 -4.41 -7.12 6.55
CA SER A 56 -4.00 -6.02 7.43
C SER A 56 -4.53 -6.13 8.87
N CYS A 57 -5.54 -6.96 9.12
CA CYS A 57 -5.99 -7.27 10.48
C CYS A 57 -5.12 -8.34 11.18
N MET A 58 -4.23 -9.03 10.45
CA MET A 58 -3.41 -10.10 11.00
C MET A 58 -2.19 -9.53 11.73
N HIS A 59 -2.14 -9.74 13.04
CA HIS A 59 -1.01 -9.32 13.87
C HIS A 59 0.19 -10.26 13.72
N PHE A 60 1.29 -9.73 13.20
CA PHE A 60 2.59 -10.37 13.16
C PHE A 60 3.47 -9.85 14.32
N PRO A 61 4.00 -10.74 15.18
CA PRO A 61 4.90 -10.33 16.25
C PRO A 61 6.23 -9.86 15.66
N VAL A 62 6.67 -8.67 16.05
CA VAL A 62 7.98 -8.13 15.70
C VAL A 62 8.97 -8.55 16.80
N PRO A 63 9.95 -9.43 16.50
CA PRO A 63 10.83 -10.01 17.52
C PRO A 63 11.74 -8.99 18.21
N VAL A 64 12.05 -7.88 17.53
CA VAL A 64 13.10 -6.93 17.93
C VAL A 64 12.61 -5.94 18.98
N THR A 65 11.33 -5.58 18.95
CA THR A 65 10.77 -4.51 19.79
C THR A 65 9.67 -5.00 20.73
N GLY A 66 9.26 -6.27 20.61
CA GLY A 66 8.13 -6.82 21.37
C GLY A 66 6.77 -6.24 20.96
N SER A 67 6.71 -5.48 19.85
CA SER A 67 5.46 -4.93 19.31
C SER A 67 4.83 -5.90 18.30
N CYS A 68 3.54 -5.72 18.01
CA CYS A 68 2.90 -6.35 16.86
C CYS A 68 2.81 -5.36 15.70
N SER A 69 2.88 -5.85 14.47
CA SER A 69 2.62 -5.07 13.26
C SER A 69 1.83 -5.92 12.26
N HIS A 70 1.34 -5.32 11.19
CA HIS A 70 0.54 -6.03 10.21
C HIS A 70 0.98 -5.70 8.78
N PRO A 71 0.84 -6.66 7.85
CA PRO A 71 1.13 -6.47 6.44
C PRO A 71 0.18 -5.45 5.79
N CYS A 72 0.73 -4.60 4.91
CA CYS A 72 -0.05 -3.54 4.27
C CYS A 72 -0.81 -4.03 3.03
N GLY A 73 -0.23 -4.96 2.26
CA GLY A 73 -0.84 -5.53 1.06
C GLY A 73 -1.02 -4.56 -0.12
N THR A 74 -0.62 -3.30 0.02
CA THR A 74 -0.82 -2.27 -1.02
C THR A 74 0.03 -2.52 -2.27
N PRO A 75 1.30 -2.98 -2.21
CA PRO A 75 2.05 -3.29 -3.42
C PRO A 75 1.44 -4.46 -4.19
N LEU A 76 0.99 -5.51 -3.49
CA LEU A 76 0.30 -6.65 -4.07
C LEU A 76 -0.98 -6.20 -4.80
N ALA A 77 -1.82 -5.41 -4.13
CA ALA A 77 -3.03 -4.87 -4.74
C ALA A 77 -2.71 -4.00 -5.95
N ALA A 78 -1.69 -3.14 -5.87
CA ALA A 78 -1.32 -2.26 -6.97
C ALA A 78 -0.85 -3.03 -8.20
N ILE A 79 -0.17 -4.18 -8.01
CA ILE A 79 0.19 -5.09 -9.10
C ILE A 79 -1.05 -5.74 -9.74
N VAL A 80 -2.01 -6.16 -8.92
CA VAL A 80 -3.18 -6.95 -9.35
C VAL A 80 -4.26 -6.07 -10.00
N VAL A 81 -4.69 -5.00 -9.32
CA VAL A 81 -5.81 -4.15 -9.76
C VAL A 81 -5.36 -2.81 -10.32
N GLY A 82 -4.11 -2.41 -10.09
CA GLY A 82 -3.53 -1.14 -10.52
C GLY A 82 -3.46 -0.10 -9.40
N PRO A 83 -2.48 0.81 -9.43
CA PRO A 83 -2.15 1.69 -8.30
C PRO A 83 -3.27 2.67 -7.93
N LEU A 84 -3.98 3.24 -8.91
CA LEU A 84 -5.07 4.19 -8.62
C LEU A 84 -6.30 3.49 -8.02
N ALA A 85 -6.58 2.25 -8.43
CA ALA A 85 -7.64 1.45 -7.81
C ALA A 85 -7.25 1.04 -6.38
N THR A 86 -5.97 0.75 -6.15
CA THR A 86 -5.39 0.48 -4.82
C THR A 86 -5.57 1.64 -3.86
N ALA A 87 -5.31 2.88 -4.29
CA ALA A 87 -5.56 4.07 -3.47
C ALA A 87 -7.01 4.13 -2.96
N VAL A 88 -7.99 3.85 -3.84
CA VAL A 88 -9.41 3.88 -3.45
C VAL A 88 -9.76 2.77 -2.45
N ILE A 89 -9.32 1.53 -2.68
CA ILE A 89 -9.62 0.43 -1.74
C ILE A 89 -8.84 0.55 -0.43
N SER A 90 -7.65 1.14 -0.46
CA SER A 90 -6.83 1.46 0.71
C SER A 90 -7.55 2.49 1.58
N ALA A 91 -8.04 3.60 1.01
CA ALA A 91 -8.82 4.59 1.74
C ALA A 91 -10.06 3.98 2.43
N ILE A 92 -10.74 3.04 1.75
CA ILE A 92 -11.88 2.31 2.32
C ILE A 92 -11.43 1.38 3.45
N GLY A 93 -10.32 0.65 3.27
CA GLY A 93 -9.74 -0.21 4.29
C GLY A 93 -9.35 0.58 5.54
N LEU A 94 -8.66 1.71 5.36
CA LEU A 94 -8.27 2.63 6.42
C LEU A 94 -9.46 3.20 7.17
N PHE A 95 -10.54 3.54 6.47
CA PHE A 95 -11.79 3.95 7.10
C PHE A 95 -12.35 2.86 8.03
N PHE A 96 -12.35 1.60 7.59
CA PHE A 96 -12.79 0.49 8.43
C PHE A 96 -11.83 0.21 9.60
N GLN A 97 -10.52 0.34 9.38
CA GLN A 97 -9.53 0.19 10.45
C GLN A 97 -9.68 1.27 11.53
N ALA A 98 -9.91 2.52 11.14
CA ALA A 98 -10.12 3.62 12.06
C ALA A 98 -11.38 3.43 12.93
N ILE A 99 -12.49 2.95 12.34
CA ILE A 99 -13.76 2.80 13.07
C ILE A 99 -13.83 1.51 13.88
N PHE A 100 -13.44 0.37 13.31
CA PHE A 100 -13.68 -0.94 13.93
C PHE A 100 -12.51 -1.46 14.74
N LEU A 101 -11.28 -1.09 14.37
CA LEU A 101 -10.07 -1.57 15.06
C LEU A 101 -9.45 -0.48 15.94
N GLY A 102 -9.95 0.77 15.86
CA GLY A 102 -9.36 1.91 16.54
C GLY A 102 -7.90 2.13 16.14
N HIS A 103 -7.53 1.76 14.91
CA HIS A 103 -6.17 1.85 14.42
C HIS A 103 -6.06 2.95 13.37
N GLY A 104 -5.20 3.94 13.63
CA GLY A 104 -5.18 5.19 12.88
C GLY A 104 -6.30 6.13 13.34
N GLY A 105 -6.79 6.95 12.42
CA GLY A 105 -7.71 8.01 12.80
C GLY A 105 -8.56 8.48 11.64
N ILE A 106 -9.73 9.06 11.95
CA ILE A 106 -10.62 9.63 10.93
C ILE A 106 -9.95 10.88 10.34
N THR A 107 -9.31 11.71 11.16
CA THR A 107 -8.61 12.90 10.66
C THR A 107 -7.38 12.52 9.86
N THR A 108 -6.75 11.39 10.17
CA THR A 108 -5.49 10.97 9.54
C THR A 108 -5.65 10.05 8.33
N ILE A 109 -6.87 9.68 7.92
CA ILE A 109 -7.12 8.82 6.74
C ILE A 109 -6.40 9.37 5.51
N GLY A 110 -6.47 10.69 5.28
CA GLY A 110 -5.83 11.32 4.15
C GLY A 110 -4.32 11.06 4.10
N ALA A 111 -3.63 11.24 5.23
CA ALA A 111 -2.17 11.04 5.33
C ALA A 111 -1.82 9.54 5.24
N ASN A 112 -2.54 8.70 5.98
CA ASN A 112 -2.33 7.26 5.96
C ASN A 112 -2.55 6.66 4.57
N ASP A 113 -3.57 7.12 3.82
CA ASP A 113 -3.81 6.65 2.47
C ASP A 113 -2.74 7.17 1.49
N PHE A 114 -2.23 8.38 1.71
CA PHE A 114 -1.14 8.92 0.91
C PHE A 114 0.13 8.07 1.06
N SER A 115 0.56 7.80 2.29
CA SER A 115 1.74 6.99 2.54
C SER A 115 1.56 5.54 2.11
N MET A 116 0.48 4.87 2.54
CA MET A 116 0.27 3.43 2.35
C MET A 116 -0.32 3.07 0.98
N GLY A 117 -1.49 3.63 0.67
CA GLY A 117 -2.28 3.27 -0.51
C GLY A 117 -1.69 3.84 -1.80
N ILE A 118 -1.22 5.08 -1.73
CA ILE A 118 -0.74 5.83 -2.90
C ILE A 118 0.77 5.66 -3.05
N ALA A 119 1.59 6.15 -2.12
CA ALA A 119 3.04 6.14 -2.28
C ALA A 119 3.61 4.72 -2.24
N GLY A 120 3.22 3.90 -1.26
CA GLY A 120 3.60 2.48 -1.19
C GLY A 120 3.10 1.69 -2.40
N GLY A 121 1.83 1.83 -2.76
CA GLY A 121 1.23 1.16 -3.92
C GLY A 121 1.89 1.54 -5.26
N ILE A 122 2.10 2.83 -5.53
CA ILE A 122 2.71 3.33 -6.78
C ILE A 122 4.17 2.92 -6.87
N SER A 123 4.94 3.08 -5.79
CA SER A 123 6.37 2.73 -5.79
C SER A 123 6.59 1.23 -5.98
N GLY A 124 5.81 0.39 -5.29
CA GLY A 124 5.81 -1.06 -5.49
C GLY A 124 5.42 -1.44 -6.92
N TYR A 125 4.35 -0.85 -7.47
CA TYR A 125 3.92 -1.10 -8.85
C TYR A 125 4.97 -0.68 -9.89
N PHE A 126 5.63 0.46 -9.69
CA PHE A 126 6.69 0.93 -10.57
C PHE A 126 7.90 -0.01 -10.50
N CYS A 127 8.32 -0.40 -9.30
CA CYS A 127 9.39 -1.37 -9.10
C CYS A 127 9.08 -2.70 -9.79
N TRP A 128 7.86 -3.21 -9.64
CA TRP A 128 7.35 -4.38 -10.35
C TRP A 128 7.51 -4.22 -11.87
N LYS A 129 7.03 -3.10 -12.45
CA LYS A 129 7.14 -2.85 -13.89
C LYS A 129 8.59 -2.85 -14.39
N VAL A 130 9.49 -2.19 -13.67
CA VAL A 130 10.91 -2.13 -14.02
C VAL A 130 11.52 -3.53 -13.99
N LEU A 131 11.32 -4.30 -12.92
CA LEU A 131 11.88 -5.65 -12.81
C LEU A 131 11.32 -6.61 -13.85
N ARG A 132 10.02 -6.50 -14.17
CA ARG A 132 9.38 -7.29 -15.23
C ARG A 132 9.85 -6.88 -16.63
N HIS A 133 10.18 -5.61 -16.84
CA HIS A 133 10.81 -5.16 -18.09
C HIS A 133 12.16 -5.85 -18.32
N PHE A 134 12.97 -6.00 -17.27
CA PHE A 134 14.22 -6.78 -17.29
C PHE A 134 14.02 -8.30 -17.18
N LYS A 135 12.79 -8.80 -17.38
CA LYS A 135 12.43 -10.23 -17.37
C LYS A 135 12.75 -10.96 -16.06
N SER A 136 12.84 -10.23 -14.94
CA SER A 136 13.00 -10.83 -13.61
C SER A 136 11.84 -11.79 -13.31
N PRO A 137 12.06 -12.91 -12.60
CA PRO A 137 10.99 -13.84 -12.28
C PRO A 137 9.89 -13.18 -11.43
N ILE A 138 8.66 -13.66 -11.57
CA ILE A 138 7.44 -13.09 -10.94
C ILE A 138 7.63 -12.97 -9.42
N TRP A 139 8.01 -14.05 -8.74
CA TRP A 139 8.22 -14.03 -7.29
C TRP A 139 9.23 -12.96 -6.84
N LEU A 140 10.33 -12.77 -7.59
CA LEU A 140 11.37 -11.79 -7.24
C LEU A 140 10.87 -10.37 -7.47
N ALA A 141 10.27 -10.11 -8.63
CA ALA A 141 9.72 -8.80 -8.94
C ALA A 141 8.63 -8.40 -7.93
N ALA A 142 7.81 -9.35 -7.50
CA ALA A 142 6.76 -9.15 -6.51
C ALA A 142 7.33 -8.89 -5.11
N GLY A 143 8.31 -9.69 -4.69
CA GLY A 143 8.91 -9.52 -3.37
C GLY A 143 9.66 -8.19 -3.24
N VAL A 144 10.42 -7.80 -4.26
CA VAL A 144 11.10 -6.49 -4.25
C VAL A 144 10.08 -5.35 -4.30
N ALA A 145 8.99 -5.50 -5.05
CA ALA A 145 7.90 -4.51 -5.05
C ALA A 145 7.24 -4.37 -3.67
N GLY A 146 7.00 -5.48 -2.96
CA GLY A 146 6.52 -5.48 -1.57
C GLY A 146 7.47 -4.73 -0.64
N PHE A 147 8.75 -5.12 -0.65
CA PHE A 147 9.79 -4.51 0.18
C PHE A 147 9.90 -2.99 -0.05
N ILE A 148 10.02 -2.57 -1.32
CA ILE A 148 10.20 -1.16 -1.67
C ILE A 148 8.94 -0.35 -1.35
N GLY A 149 7.75 -0.90 -1.60
CA GLY A 149 6.49 -0.25 -1.27
C GLY A 149 6.35 0.04 0.23
N ASP A 150 6.72 -0.92 1.08
CA ASP A 150 6.72 -0.74 2.52
C ASP A 150 7.74 0.29 2.98
N ILE A 151 8.99 0.23 2.48
CA ILE A 151 10.02 1.23 2.81
C ILE A 151 9.57 2.64 2.41
N VAL A 152 8.97 2.81 1.23
CA VAL A 152 8.45 4.11 0.77
C VAL A 152 7.30 4.58 1.65
N THR A 153 6.39 3.69 2.05
CA THR A 153 5.33 3.99 3.01
C THR A 153 5.91 4.60 4.29
N TYR A 154 6.99 4.02 4.82
CA TYR A 154 7.62 4.52 6.05
C TYR A 154 8.37 5.84 5.85
N LEU A 155 9.04 6.01 4.71
CA LEU A 155 9.70 7.27 4.36
C LEU A 155 8.70 8.42 4.30
N VAL A 156 7.54 8.18 3.70
CA VAL A 156 6.47 9.18 3.55
C VAL A 156 5.78 9.44 4.88
N ALA A 157 5.42 8.41 5.65
CA ALA A 157 4.82 8.58 6.97
C ALA A 157 5.77 9.33 7.95
N ALA A 158 7.06 9.03 7.92
CA ALA A 158 8.05 9.79 8.69
C ALA A 158 8.12 11.26 8.25
N LEU A 159 7.93 11.55 6.96
CA LEU A 159 7.92 12.91 6.43
C LEU A 159 6.67 13.66 6.85
N GLU A 160 5.50 13.02 6.81
CA GLU A 160 4.22 13.56 7.30
C GLU A 160 4.31 14.00 8.77
N LEU A 161 4.94 13.16 9.61
CA LEU A 161 5.21 13.46 11.01
C LEU A 161 6.25 14.56 11.16
N ALA A 162 7.33 14.55 10.38
CA ALA A 162 8.34 15.60 10.43
C ALA A 162 7.77 16.97 10.09
N ILE A 163 6.97 17.08 9.02
CA ILE A 163 6.31 18.33 8.63
C ILE A 163 5.38 18.83 9.75
N SER A 164 4.73 17.92 10.46
CA SER A 164 3.75 18.29 11.49
C SER A 164 4.37 18.56 12.86
N LEU A 165 5.51 17.93 13.19
CA LEU A 165 6.08 17.90 14.55
C LEU A 165 7.52 18.42 14.65
N HIS A 166 8.08 19.04 13.61
CA HIS A 166 9.48 19.50 13.65
C HIS A 166 9.74 20.60 14.70
N GLY A 167 8.74 21.43 15.02
CA GLY A 167 8.90 22.54 15.95
C GLY A 167 10.10 23.43 15.59
N HIS A 168 11.12 23.48 16.44
CA HIS A 168 12.35 24.24 16.20
C HIS A 168 13.47 23.44 15.52
N ILE A 169 13.30 22.13 15.34
CA ILE A 169 14.28 21.25 14.70
C ILE A 169 14.14 21.40 13.18
N PRO A 170 15.25 21.41 12.41
CA PRO A 170 15.18 21.35 10.94
C PRO A 170 14.42 20.10 10.47
N ILE A 171 13.49 20.27 9.52
CA ILE A 171 12.58 19.20 9.05
C ILE A 171 13.35 17.95 8.63
N VAL A 172 14.46 18.10 7.90
CA VAL A 172 15.28 16.97 7.44
C VAL A 172 15.85 16.16 8.61
N LYS A 173 16.28 16.84 9.68
CA LYS A 173 16.79 16.18 10.89
C LYS A 173 15.67 15.44 11.60
N GLN A 174 14.49 16.07 11.73
CA GLN A 174 13.32 15.44 12.35
C GLN A 174 12.85 14.21 11.57
N TRP A 175 12.85 14.31 10.23
CA TRP A 175 12.50 13.21 9.34
C TRP A 175 13.42 12.01 9.51
N MET A 176 14.75 12.23 9.56
CA MET A 176 15.70 11.16 9.82
C MET A 176 15.50 10.50 11.18
N ILE A 177 15.14 11.28 12.22
CA ILE A 177 14.85 10.74 13.55
C ILE A 177 13.63 9.81 13.50
N PHE A 178 12.52 10.25 12.91
CA PHE A 178 11.32 9.41 12.78
C PHE A 178 11.59 8.17 11.94
N PHE A 179 12.24 8.33 10.79
CA PHE A 179 12.56 7.20 9.90
C PHE A 179 13.47 6.17 10.59
N ALA A 180 14.52 6.62 11.29
CA ALA A 180 15.39 5.73 12.04
C ALA A 180 14.68 5.06 13.21
N GLY A 181 13.79 5.78 13.91
CA GLY A 181 12.97 5.24 15.00
C GLY A 181 11.99 4.16 14.54
N PHE A 182 11.52 4.24 13.30
CA PHE A 182 10.67 3.22 12.67
C PHE A 182 11.44 1.99 12.20
N GLY A 183 12.71 2.12 11.86
CA GLY A 183 13.56 1.04 11.32
C GLY A 183 13.46 -0.31 12.05
N PRO A 184 13.59 -0.38 13.39
CA PRO A 184 13.59 -1.65 14.13
C PRO A 184 12.31 -2.48 13.97
N THR A 185 11.15 -1.84 13.79
CA THR A 185 9.87 -2.54 13.58
C THR A 185 9.56 -2.74 12.12
N GLN A 186 9.87 -1.73 11.31
CA GLN A 186 9.39 -1.65 9.95
C GLN A 186 10.28 -2.40 8.96
N ILE A 187 11.59 -2.53 9.20
CA ILE A 187 12.48 -3.32 8.33
C ILE A 187 12.13 -4.82 8.39
N PRO A 188 11.96 -5.45 9.58
CA PRO A 188 11.50 -6.84 9.65
C PRO A 188 10.14 -7.04 8.98
N LEU A 189 9.23 -6.09 9.14
CA LEU A 189 7.91 -6.13 8.51
C LEU A 189 8.00 -6.08 6.99
N ALA A 190 8.80 -5.16 6.42
CA ALA A 190 9.01 -5.05 4.98
C ALA A 190 9.60 -6.34 4.37
N ILE A 191 10.47 -7.04 5.11
CA ILE A 191 10.97 -8.36 4.69
C ILE A 191 9.84 -9.40 4.69
N GLY A 192 8.99 -9.39 5.73
CA GLY A 192 7.80 -10.23 5.80
C GLY A 192 6.84 -9.97 4.63
N GLU A 193 6.58 -8.70 4.33
CA GLU A 193 5.74 -8.25 3.21
C GLU A 193 6.32 -8.66 1.86
N ALA A 194 7.65 -8.61 1.71
CA ALA A 194 8.35 -9.07 0.51
C ALA A 194 8.09 -10.56 0.25
N VAL A 195 8.28 -11.39 1.29
CA VAL A 195 8.02 -12.83 1.19
C VAL A 195 6.54 -13.09 0.92
N PHE A 196 5.66 -12.40 1.64
CA PHE A 196 4.22 -12.51 1.49
C PHE A 196 3.77 -12.18 0.06
N THR A 197 4.15 -11.01 -0.45
CA THR A 197 3.80 -10.54 -1.80
C THR A 197 4.37 -11.47 -2.86
N ALA A 198 5.60 -11.96 -2.70
CA ALA A 198 6.22 -12.92 -3.60
C ALA A 198 5.43 -14.24 -3.68
N VAL A 199 5.11 -14.82 -2.53
CA VAL A 199 4.40 -16.11 -2.44
C VAL A 199 2.98 -15.98 -2.97
N ILE A 200 2.22 -14.98 -2.52
CA ILE A 200 0.81 -14.83 -2.92
C ILE A 200 0.70 -14.58 -4.41
N LEU A 201 1.50 -13.67 -4.97
CA LEU A 201 1.45 -13.40 -6.41
C LEU A 201 1.83 -14.64 -7.23
N GLN A 202 2.86 -15.38 -6.81
CA GLN A 202 3.28 -16.62 -7.47
C GLN A 202 2.18 -17.69 -7.41
N VAL A 203 1.50 -17.85 -6.27
CA VAL A 203 0.38 -18.80 -6.09
C VAL A 203 -0.82 -18.39 -6.94
N MET A 204 -1.20 -17.11 -6.95
CA MET A 204 -2.30 -16.59 -7.77
C MET A 204 -2.04 -16.87 -9.25
N VAL A 205 -0.83 -16.57 -9.73
CA VAL A 205 -0.43 -16.83 -11.12
C VAL A 205 -0.46 -18.32 -11.45
N SER A 206 -0.03 -19.18 -10.52
CA SER A 206 0.04 -20.63 -10.77
C SER A 206 -1.31 -21.33 -10.68
N ARG A 207 -2.23 -20.86 -9.82
CA ARG A 207 -3.53 -21.51 -9.56
C ARG A 207 -4.69 -20.89 -10.34
N ARG A 208 -4.65 -19.58 -10.58
CA ARG A 208 -5.72 -18.81 -11.24
C ARG A 208 -5.12 -17.82 -12.26
N PRO A 209 -4.39 -18.31 -13.28
CA PRO A 209 -3.81 -17.45 -14.31
C PRO A 209 -4.88 -16.67 -15.09
N ASP A 210 -6.12 -17.17 -15.13
CA ASP A 210 -7.29 -16.52 -15.73
C ASP A 210 -7.62 -15.15 -15.11
N LEU A 211 -7.28 -14.94 -13.84
CA LEU A 211 -7.51 -13.68 -13.13
C LEU A 211 -6.36 -12.68 -13.27
N MET A 212 -5.22 -13.11 -13.83
CA MET A 212 -3.96 -12.36 -13.85
C MET A 212 -3.40 -12.10 -15.27
N PRO A 213 -4.23 -11.79 -16.28
CA PRO A 213 -3.76 -11.67 -17.67
C PRO A 213 -2.75 -10.53 -17.86
N ASP A 214 -2.90 -9.43 -17.12
CA ASP A 214 -2.00 -8.28 -17.22
C ASP A 214 -0.64 -8.51 -16.52
N VAL A 215 -0.58 -9.44 -15.57
CA VAL A 215 0.64 -9.81 -14.83
C VAL A 215 1.48 -10.82 -15.63
N LEU A 216 0.80 -11.72 -16.35
CA LEU A 216 1.41 -12.77 -17.19
C LEU A 216 2.00 -12.24 -18.51
N GLY A 217 1.58 -11.05 -18.97
CA GLY A 217 2.05 -10.43 -20.20
C GLY A 217 1.55 -11.13 -21.49
N ARG A 218 2.07 -10.70 -22.66
CA ARG A 218 1.58 -11.14 -23.99
C ARG A 218 1.52 -12.65 -24.22
N LYS A 219 2.39 -13.45 -23.58
CA LYS A 219 2.43 -14.91 -23.73
C LYS A 219 1.11 -15.62 -23.36
N TYR A 220 0.25 -15.00 -22.55
CA TYR A 220 -1.07 -15.57 -22.21
C TYR A 220 -2.18 -15.11 -23.18
N LYS A 221 -2.01 -13.96 -23.84
CA LYS A 221 -2.96 -13.45 -24.85
C LYS A 221 -2.83 -14.16 -26.20
N GLU A 222 -1.67 -14.78 -26.49
CA GLU A 222 -1.40 -15.51 -27.74
C GLU A 222 -1.73 -17.01 -27.64
N ALA A 223 -1.97 -17.54 -26.44
CA ALA A 223 -2.33 -18.94 -26.20
C ALA A 223 -3.85 -19.21 -26.20
N ARG A 224 -4.64 -18.20 -26.57
CA ARG A 224 -6.09 -18.22 -26.79
C ARG A 224 -6.40 -17.56 -28.10
#